data_AF-A0A2V6EGX0-F1
#
_entry.id   AF-A0A2V6EGX0-F1
#
_cell.length_a   1.000
_cell.length_b   1.000
_cell.length_c   1.000
_cell.angle_alpha   90.00
_cell.angle_beta   90.00
_cell.angle_gamma   90.00
#
_symmetry.space_group_name_H-M   'P 1'
#
loop_
_entity.id
_entity.type
_entity.pdbx_description
1 polymer ?
#
loop_
_entity_poly.entity_id
_entity_poly.type
_entity_poly.pdbx_seq_one_letter_code
_entity_poly.pdbx_strand_id
1 'polypeptide(L)' 'MKSLGLGILGSGKGTNCRAILERIRSGVLPAEARVVISDVLDAPILDIA' A
#
# COMPACT_ATOMS: atom_id res chain seq x y z
N MET A 1 -3.57 -19.39 -7.99
CA MET A 1 -2.81 -19.15 -6.73
C MET A 1 -3.57 -18.14 -5.91
N LYS A 2 -3.60 -18.29 -4.58
CA LYS A 2 -4.28 -17.32 -3.70
C LYS A 2 -3.41 -16.06 -3.59
N SER A 3 -3.98 -14.89 -3.82
CA SER A 3 -3.27 -13.61 -3.70
C SER A 3 -2.77 -13.40 -2.26
N LEU A 4 -1.52 -12.98 -2.09
CA LEU A 4 -0.95 -12.66 -0.78
C LEU A 4 -1.62 -11.39 -0.23
N GLY A 5 -2.30 -11.49 0.90
CA GLY A 5 -2.84 -10.31 1.58
C GLY A 5 -1.72 -9.48 2.20
N LEU A 6 -1.63 -8.21 1.83
CA LEU A 6 -0.58 -7.29 2.26
C LEU A 6 -1.16 -6.17 3.13
N GLY A 7 -0.58 -5.96 4.31
CA GLY A 7 -0.77 -4.75 5.12
C GLY A 7 0.43 -3.82 4.96
N ILE A 8 0.18 -2.51 4.82
CA ILE A 8 1.21 -1.50 4.62
C ILE A 8 1.18 -0.52 5.80
N LEU A 9 2.33 -0.34 6.47
CA LEU A 9 2.49 0.63 7.54
C LEU A 9 3.32 1.81 7.03
N GLY A 10 2.86 3.03 7.26
CA GLY A 10 3.65 4.22 6.92
C GLY A 10 3.08 5.53 7.46
N SER A 11 3.97 6.50 7.66
CA SER A 11 3.66 7.77 8.35
C SER A 11 3.94 9.01 7.48
N GLY A 12 4.44 8.82 6.26
CA GLY A 12 4.98 9.88 5.42
C GLY A 12 4.29 10.01 4.07
N LYS A 13 5.04 10.46 3.06
CA LYS A 13 4.55 10.76 1.70
C LYS A 13 3.92 9.57 0.95
N GLY A 14 4.13 8.33 1.42
CA GLY A 14 3.56 7.15 0.80
C GLY A 14 4.11 6.78 -0.59
N THR A 15 5.29 7.28 -0.98
CA THR A 15 5.90 6.96 -2.29
C THR A 15 6.14 5.47 -2.48
N ASN A 16 6.56 4.76 -1.42
CA ASN A 16 6.70 3.30 -1.45
C ASN A 16 5.34 2.60 -1.54
N CYS A 17 4.33 3.07 -0.81
CA CYS A 17 2.97 2.54 -0.90
C CYS A 17 2.44 2.63 -2.34
N ARG A 18 2.57 3.81 -2.97
CA ARG A 18 2.22 4.02 -4.38
C ARG A 18 2.92 3.02 -5.30
N ALA A 19 4.23 2.87 -5.18
CA ALA A 19 4.99 1.94 -6.02
C ALA A 19 4.53 0.49 -5.84
N ILE A 20 4.27 0.06 -4.61
CA ILE A 20 3.75 -1.28 -4.31
C ILE A 20 2.36 -1.46 -4.95
N LEU A 21 1.45 -0.51 -4.75
CA LEU A 21 0.09 -0.55 -5.30
C LEU A 21 0.10 -0.58 -6.84
N GLU A 22 1.00 0.16 -7.47
CA GLU A 22 1.19 0.12 -8.93
C GLU A 22 1.68 -1.25 -9.39
N ARG A 23 2.64 -1.88 -8.70
CA ARG A 23 3.11 -3.22 -9.06
C ARG A 23 2.04 -4.29 -8.87
N ILE A 24 1.23 -4.19 -7.82
CA ILE A 24 0.04 -5.04 -7.62
C ILE A 24 -0.94 -4.86 -8.78
N ARG A 25 -1.31 -3.60 -9.09
CA ARG A 25 -2.25 -3.28 -10.18
C ARG A 25 -1.76 -3.75 -11.55
N SER A 26 -0.47 -3.67 -11.80
CA SER A 26 0.15 -4.15 -13.05
C SER A 26 0.30 -5.68 -13.14
N GLY A 27 -0.03 -6.41 -12.07
CA GLY A 27 0.12 -7.88 -12.01
C GLY A 27 1.55 -8.37 -11.82
N VAL A 28 2.54 -7.47 -11.72
CA VAL A 28 3.95 -7.82 -11.45
C VAL A 28 4.12 -8.37 -10.04
N LEU A 29 3.38 -7.84 -9.06
CA LEU A 29 3.35 -8.35 -7.71
C LEU A 29 2.05 -9.13 -7.48
N PRO A 30 2.07 -10.47 -7.33
CA PRO A 30 0.88 -11.28 -7.09
C PRO A 30 0.41 -11.17 -5.62
N ALA A 31 -0.04 -9.98 -5.25
CA ALA A 31 -0.53 -9.64 -3.91
C ALA A 31 -1.81 -8.80 -3.99
N GLU A 32 -2.43 -8.59 -2.85
CA GLU A 32 -3.62 -7.77 -2.65
C GLU A 32 -3.35 -6.88 -1.44
N ALA A 33 -3.26 -5.57 -1.64
CA ALA A 33 -3.18 -4.63 -0.52
C ALA A 33 -4.54 -4.57 0.18
N ARG A 34 -4.58 -4.92 1.47
CA ARG A 34 -5.82 -5.04 2.25
C ARG A 34 -6.03 -3.91 3.24
N VAL A 35 -4.94 -3.33 3.73
CA VAL A 35 -5.00 -2.24 4.69
C VAL A 35 -3.74 -1.39 4.57
N VAL A 36 -3.91 -0.08 4.72
CA VAL A 36 -2.84 0.87 4.97
C VAL A 36 -3.10 1.48 6.34
N ILE A 37 -2.11 1.47 7.21
CA ILE A 37 -2.21 1.99 8.58
C ILE A 37 -1.13 3.05 8.76
N SER A 38 -1.53 4.17 9.36
CA SER A 38 -0.63 5.23 9.79
C SER A 38 -0.80 5.52 11.27
N ASP A 39 0.30 5.87 11.92
CA ASP A 39 0.33 6.46 13.26
C ASP A 39 0.23 8.00 13.23
N VAL A 40 0.18 8.61 12.04
CA VAL A 40 0.02 10.06 11.85
C VAL A 40 -1.31 10.32 11.15
N LEU A 41 -2.20 11.06 11.81
CA LEU A 41 -3.59 11.28 11.38
C LEU A 41 -3.71 11.78 9.93
N ASP A 42 -2.85 12.73 9.56
CA ASP A 42 -2.88 13.38 8.24
C ASP A 42 -1.69 12.96 7.36
N ALA A 43 -1.20 11.73 7.55
CA ALA A 43 -0.08 11.24 6.74
C ALA A 43 -0.50 11.18 5.25
N PRO A 44 0.25 11.80 4.32
CA PRO A 44 -0.12 11.81 2.89
C PRO A 44 -0.23 10.42 2.24
N ILE A 45 0.31 9.37 2.87
CA ILE A 45 0.09 7.98 2.47
C ILE A 45 -1.37 7.55 2.54
N LEU A 46 -2.17 8.14 3.45
CA LEU A 46 -3.59 7.81 3.63
C LEU A 46 -4.44 8.29 2.45
N ASP A 47 -4.04 9.38 1.78
CA ASP A 47 -4.70 9.87 0.56
C ASP A 47 -4.38 9.02 -0.69
N ILE A 48 -3.35 8.18 -0.62
CA ILE A 48 -2.93 7.30 -1.72
C ILE A 48 -3.67 5.96 -1.69
N ALA A 49 -4.03 5.52 -0.48
CA ALA A 49 -4.49 4.17 -0.15
C ALA A 49 -5.95 3.90 -0.53
#